data_AF-A0A520I4Z6-F1
#
_entry.id   AF-A0A520I4Z6-F1
#
_cell.length_a   1.000
_cell.length_b   1.000
_cell.length_c   1.000
_cell.angle_alpha   90.00
_cell.angle_beta   90.00
_cell.angle_gamma   90.00
#
_symmetry.space_group_name_H-M   'P 1'
#
loop_
_entity.id
_entity.type
_entity.pdbx_description
1 polymer ?
#
loop_
_entity_poly.entity_id
_entity_poly.type
_entity_poly.pdbx_seq_one_letter_code
_entity_poly.pdbx_strand_id
1 'polypeptide(L)'
;MKYIKPTKFSYLPNFLMPLDILGLFECDPFGNSLVIRRMIIGLVGWLTYARYTVVNRIQIQGTENLENLPINNVLFLSNHQTYFADVIAFFHIFCAVKWGFQNTILPPVYLLGPR
;
A
#
# COMPACT_ATOMS: atom_id res chain seq x y z
N MET A 1 16.25 -2.01 18.02
CA MET A 1 15.93 -3.29 17.35
C MET A 1 16.90 -3.49 16.19
N LYS A 2 17.35 -4.73 15.91
CA LYS A 2 18.17 -5.01 14.72
C LYS A 2 17.31 -4.85 13.46
N TYR A 3 17.78 -4.06 12.49
CA TYR A 3 17.16 -3.95 11.17
C TYR A 3 17.21 -5.31 10.48
N ILE A 4 16.05 -5.88 10.15
CA ILE A 4 15.94 -7.10 9.34
C ILE A 4 15.58 -6.63 7.94
N LYS A 5 16.43 -6.95 6.96
CA LYS A 5 16.17 -6.62 5.56
C LYS A 5 14.90 -7.35 5.11
N PRO A 6 13.91 -6.66 4.52
CA PRO A 6 12.70 -7.30 4.04
C PRO A 6 13.04 -8.31 2.94
N THR A 7 12.43 -9.49 3.02
CA THR A 7 12.59 -10.56 2.03
C THR A 7 11.95 -10.13 0.72
N LYS A 8 12.76 -10.02 -0.35
CA LYS A 8 12.27 -9.80 -1.71
C LYS A 8 12.29 -11.12 -2.47
N PHE A 9 11.18 -11.46 -3.11
CA PHE A 9 11.08 -12.58 -4.04
C PHE A 9 11.04 -12.02 -5.46
N SER A 10 11.82 -12.59 -6.37
CA SER A 10 11.87 -12.18 -7.77
C SER A 10 12.13 -13.38 -8.67
N TYR A 11 11.59 -13.34 -9.88
CA TYR A 11 11.92 -14.30 -10.94
C TYR A 11 13.33 -14.09 -11.51
N LEU A 12 13.94 -12.91 -11.30
CA LEU A 12 15.30 -12.67 -11.80
C LEU A 12 16.37 -13.28 -10.88
N PRO A 13 17.50 -13.70 -11.45
CA PRO A 13 18.66 -14.09 -10.65
C PRO A 13 19.20 -12.89 -9.86
N ASN A 14 19.81 -13.16 -8.71
CA ASN A 14 20.23 -12.16 -7.72
C ASN A 14 21.04 -10.98 -8.30
N PHE A 15 21.85 -11.23 -9.32
CA PHE A 15 22.69 -10.20 -9.95
C PHE A 15 21.93 -9.28 -10.91
N LEU A 16 20.79 -9.70 -11.46
CA LEU A 16 19.94 -8.88 -12.33
C LEU A 16 18.79 -8.21 -11.58
N MET A 17 18.54 -8.55 -10.32
CA MET A 17 17.54 -7.85 -9.50
C MET A 17 17.65 -6.32 -9.50
N PRO A 18 18.85 -5.69 -9.53
CA PRO A 18 18.96 -4.24 -9.59
C PRO A 18 18.39 -3.62 -10.87
N LEU A 19 18.28 -4.38 -11.97
CA LEU A 19 17.68 -3.90 -13.22
C LEU A 19 16.14 -3.81 -13.14
N ASP A 20 15.51 -4.48 -12.18
CA ASP A 20 14.06 -4.46 -12.02
C ASP A 20 13.58 -3.21 -11.26
N ILE A 21 13.86 -2.03 -11.81
CA ILE A 21 13.55 -0.72 -11.23
C ILE A 21 12.04 -0.55 -11.04
N LEU A 22 11.24 -1.09 -11.97
CA LEU A 22 9.79 -1.04 -11.93
C LEU A 22 9.18 -2.14 -11.04
N GLY A 23 9.93 -3.19 -10.71
CA GLY A 23 9.44 -4.34 -9.94
C GLY A 23 8.47 -5.19 -10.73
N LEU A 24 8.73 -5.37 -12.04
CA LEU A 24 7.91 -6.14 -12.98
C LEU A 24 8.03 -7.65 -12.75
N PHE A 25 9.15 -8.08 -12.22
CA PHE A 25 9.45 -9.49 -11.99
C PHE A 25 9.52 -9.84 -10.50
N GLU A 26 9.05 -8.95 -9.64
CA GLU A 26 8.88 -9.23 -8.22
C GLU A 26 7.68 -10.18 -8.00
N CYS A 27 7.82 -11.04 -7.02
CA CYS A 27 6.80 -11.99 -6.60
C CYS A 27 6.35 -11.71 -5.17
N ASP A 28 5.11 -12.06 -4.89
CA ASP A 28 4.57 -12.22 -3.55
C ASP A 28 5.16 -13.49 -2.87
N PRO A 29 5.19 -13.60 -1.53
CA PRO A 29 5.65 -14.81 -0.82
C PRO A 29 4.99 -16.13 -1.24
N PHE A 30 3.79 -16.07 -1.82
CA PHE A 30 3.01 -17.19 -2.38
C PHE A 30 3.33 -17.45 -3.87
N GLY A 31 4.26 -16.74 -4.48
CA GLY A 31 4.67 -16.91 -5.88
C GLY A 31 3.82 -16.17 -6.92
N ASN A 32 2.86 -15.35 -6.50
CA ASN A 32 2.02 -14.58 -7.41
C ASN A 32 2.78 -13.37 -7.99
N SER A 33 2.48 -12.99 -9.24
CA SER A 33 3.04 -11.78 -9.86
C SER A 33 2.59 -10.52 -9.13
N LEU A 34 3.54 -9.72 -8.64
CA LEU A 34 3.22 -8.45 -7.98
C LEU A 34 2.61 -7.43 -8.94
N VAL A 35 2.96 -7.46 -10.23
CA VAL A 35 2.41 -6.52 -11.23
C VAL A 35 0.90 -6.64 -11.33
N ILE A 36 0.38 -7.86 -11.43
CA ILE A 36 -1.06 -8.11 -11.52
C ILE A 36 -1.75 -7.60 -10.26
N ARG A 37 -1.18 -7.90 -9.09
CA ARG A 37 -1.71 -7.43 -7.81
C ARG A 37 -1.74 -5.89 -7.74
N ARG A 38 -0.68 -5.21 -8.18
CA ARG A 38 -0.60 -3.74 -8.23
C ARG A 38 -1.66 -3.15 -9.16
N MET A 39 -1.86 -3.76 -10.33
CA MET A 39 -2.90 -3.31 -11.28
C MET A 39 -4.30 -3.44 -10.69
N ILE A 40 -4.61 -4.55 -10.02
CA ILE A 40 -5.90 -4.75 -9.35
C ILE A 40 -6.11 -3.70 -8.24
N ILE A 41 -5.11 -3.50 -7.38
CA ILE A 41 -5.19 -2.51 -6.29
C ILE A 41 -5.35 -1.09 -6.86
N GLY A 42 -4.61 -0.75 -7.93
CA GLY A 42 -4.72 0.55 -8.59
C GLY A 42 -6.11 0.78 -9.19
N LEU A 43 -6.66 -0.22 -9.88
CA LEU A 43 -8.00 -0.16 -10.46
C LEU A 43 -9.08 -0.01 -9.38
N VAL A 44 -9.05 -0.85 -8.34
CA VAL A 44 -10.00 -0.78 -7.23
C VAL A 44 -9.90 0.57 -6.54
N GLY A 45 -8.68 1.01 -6.23
CA GLY A 45 -8.43 2.30 -5.61
C GLY A 45 -9.00 3.45 -6.44
N TRP A 46 -8.83 3.43 -7.76
CA TRP A 46 -9.38 4.49 -8.61
C TRP A 46 -10.91 4.53 -8.58
N LEU A 47 -11.56 3.37 -8.65
CA LEU A 47 -13.02 3.24 -8.58
C LEU A 47 -13.58 3.69 -7.22
N THR A 48 -12.85 3.43 -6.14
CA THR A 48 -13.32 3.71 -4.78
C THR A 48 -12.91 5.08 -4.24
N TYR A 49 -11.98 5.76 -4.91
CA TYR A 49 -11.45 7.05 -4.48
C TYR A 49 -12.54 8.11 -4.28
N ALA A 50 -13.48 8.21 -5.23
CA ALA A 50 -14.57 9.18 -5.17
C ALA A 50 -15.50 8.95 -3.97
N ARG A 51 -15.69 7.69 -3.55
CA ARG A 51 -16.50 7.35 -2.39
C ARG A 51 -15.93 7.96 -1.11
N TYR A 52 -14.61 7.86 -0.91
CA TYR A 52 -13.98 8.37 0.31
C TYR A 52 -13.82 9.88 0.31
N THR A 53 -13.56 10.49 -0.85
CA THR A 53 -13.25 11.92 -0.96
C THR A 53 -14.47 12.81 -1.22
N VAL A 54 -15.43 12.37 -2.02
CA VAL A 54 -16.59 13.18 -2.44
C VAL A 54 -17.83 12.84 -1.61
N VAL A 55 -18.14 11.55 -1.47
CA VAL A 55 -19.38 11.10 -0.81
C VAL A 55 -19.22 11.12 0.70
N ASN A 56 -18.24 10.36 1.24
CA ASN A 56 -18.06 10.20 2.67
C ASN A 56 -17.21 11.31 3.32
N ARG A 57 -16.34 11.98 2.54
CA ARG A 57 -15.40 13.02 3.01
C ARG A 57 -14.68 12.63 4.30
N ILE A 58 -14.00 11.49 4.24
CA ILE A 58 -13.33 10.92 5.41
C ILE A 58 -12.30 11.90 5.99
N GLN A 59 -12.20 11.96 7.32
CA GLN A 59 -11.17 12.71 8.02
C GLN A 59 -10.08 11.74 8.46
N ILE A 60 -8.83 12.05 8.09
CA ILE A 60 -7.66 11.23 8.40
C ILE A 60 -6.79 12.01 9.37
N GLN A 61 -6.38 11.37 10.46
CA GLN A 61 -5.52 11.95 11.49
C GLN A 61 -4.57 10.85 11.98
N GLY A 62 -3.42 11.24 12.54
CA GLY A 62 -2.51 10.28 13.17
C GLY A 62 -1.59 9.53 12.21
N THR A 63 -1.45 9.97 10.95
CA THR A 63 -0.57 9.30 9.97
C THR A 63 0.92 9.32 10.35
N GLU A 64 1.33 10.24 11.20
CA GLU A 64 2.67 10.29 11.81
C GLU A 64 3.03 9.02 12.60
N ASN A 65 2.02 8.30 13.10
CA ASN A 65 2.22 7.03 13.80
C ASN A 65 2.51 5.88 12.82
N LEU A 66 2.14 6.01 11.55
CA LEU A 66 2.45 5.02 10.51
C LEU A 66 3.89 5.13 10.02
N GLU A 67 4.42 6.35 9.90
CA GLU A 67 5.79 6.59 9.42
C GLU A 67 6.84 5.97 10.37
N ASN A 68 6.54 5.92 11.68
CA ASN A 68 7.45 5.44 12.71
C ASN A 68 7.22 3.97 13.12
N LEU A 69 6.46 3.20 12.33
CA LEU A 69 6.16 1.81 12.67
C LEU A 69 7.40 0.90 12.60
N PRO A 70 7.52 -0.10 13.50
CA PRO A 70 8.53 -1.12 13.35
C PRO A 70 8.26 -1.97 12.11
N ILE A 71 9.32 -2.54 11.53
CA ILE A 71 9.25 -3.30 10.27
C ILE A 71 8.35 -4.54 10.40
N ASN A 72 8.31 -5.16 11.58
CA ASN A 72 7.60 -6.41 11.84
C ASN A 72 6.77 -6.33 13.14
N ASN A 73 5.87 -7.29 13.33
CA ASN A 73 5.05 -7.46 14.53
C ASN A 73 4.12 -6.29 14.83
N VAL A 74 3.59 -5.66 13.77
CA VAL A 74 2.56 -4.61 13.88
C VAL A 74 1.19 -5.24 13.67
N LEU A 75 0.27 -5.00 14.61
CA LEU A 75 -1.12 -5.39 14.49
C LEU A 75 -1.99 -4.13 14.35
N PHE A 76 -2.68 -4.00 13.23
CA PHE A 76 -3.67 -2.95 13.03
C PHE A 76 -5.02 -3.42 13.56
N LEU A 77 -5.55 -2.73 14.56
CA LEU A 77 -6.87 -2.99 15.13
C LEU A 77 -7.85 -1.92 14.64
N SER A 78 -8.87 -2.36 13.88
CA SER A 78 -9.94 -1.51 13.36
C SER A 78 -11.26 -1.93 13.95
N ASN A 79 -12.16 -0.97 14.15
CA ASN A 79 -13.58 -1.29 14.33
C ASN A 79 -14.15 -1.86 13.01
N HIS A 80 -15.22 -2.67 13.11
CA HIS A 80 -15.70 -3.50 12.01
C HIS A 80 -17.13 -3.18 11.57
N GLN A 81 -17.40 -1.91 11.30
CA GLN A 81 -18.74 -1.49 10.88
C GLN A 81 -18.97 -1.75 9.37
N THR A 82 -17.97 -1.55 8.50
CA THR A 82 -18.08 -1.89 7.07
C THR A 82 -16.79 -2.52 6.58
N TYR A 83 -16.59 -3.81 6.91
CA TYR A 83 -15.40 -4.62 6.61
C TYR A 83 -14.70 -4.28 5.28
N PHE A 84 -15.44 -4.26 4.17
CA PHE A 84 -14.84 -4.02 2.85
C PHE A 84 -14.41 -2.57 2.66
N ALA A 85 -15.21 -1.60 3.10
CA ALA A 85 -14.88 -0.18 2.94
C ALA A 85 -13.71 0.22 3.83
N ASP A 86 -13.66 -0.30 5.07
CA ASP A 86 -12.59 0.00 6.01
C ASP A 86 -11.24 -0.54 5.50
N VAL A 87 -11.23 -1.76 4.94
CA VAL A 87 -10.04 -2.36 4.31
C VAL A 87 -9.55 -1.53 3.11
N ILE A 88 -10.47 -1.10 2.24
CA ILE A 88 -10.11 -0.29 1.07
C ILE A 88 -9.60 1.10 1.50
N ALA A 89 -10.20 1.69 2.54
CA ALA A 89 -9.73 2.96 3.12
C ALA A 89 -8.29 2.80 3.65
N PHE A 90 -7.96 1.70 4.32
CA PHE A 90 -6.59 1.42 4.73
C PHE A 90 -5.63 1.30 3.54
N PHE A 91 -6.03 0.66 2.44
CA PHE A 91 -5.21 0.65 1.22
C PHE A 91 -4.91 2.06 0.71
N HIS A 92 -5.92 2.95 0.66
CA HIS A 92 -5.72 4.34 0.29
C HIS A 92 -4.75 5.06 1.24
N ILE A 93 -4.96 4.94 2.55
CA ILE A 93 -4.15 5.62 3.57
C ILE A 93 -2.70 5.11 3.52
N PHE A 94 -2.48 3.79 3.49
CA PHE A 94 -1.14 3.22 3.48
C PHE A 94 -0.36 3.57 2.21
N CYS A 95 -1.02 3.52 1.05
CA CYS A 95 -0.38 3.94 -0.20
C CYS A 95 -0.05 5.43 -0.19
N ALA A 96 -0.95 6.27 0.32
CA ALA A 96 -0.73 7.70 0.45
C ALA A 96 0.45 8.01 1.40
N VAL A 97 0.47 7.43 2.61
CA VAL A 97 1.58 7.63 3.56
C VAL A 97 2.92 7.18 2.97
N LYS A 98 2.94 6.04 2.27
CA LYS A 98 4.14 5.55 1.58
C LYS A 98 4.65 6.49 0.49
N TRP A 99 3.74 7.25 -0.13
CA TRP A 99 4.07 8.30 -1.10
C TRP A 99 4.35 9.66 -0.45
N GLY A 100 4.39 9.73 0.89
CA GLY A 100 4.72 10.95 1.66
C GLY A 100 3.53 11.85 1.99
N PHE A 101 2.29 11.38 1.78
CA PHE A 101 1.11 12.15 2.17
C PHE A 101 0.85 12.03 3.67
N GLN A 102 0.54 13.16 4.31
CA GLN A 102 0.22 13.22 5.73
C GLN A 102 -1.23 13.64 5.92
N ASN A 103 -1.98 12.84 6.68
CA ASN A 103 -3.37 13.09 7.08
C ASN A 103 -4.31 13.39 5.90
N THR A 104 -3.95 12.92 4.69
CA THR A 104 -4.71 13.15 3.47
C THR A 104 -4.51 12.00 2.47
N ILE A 105 -5.52 11.82 1.62
CA ILE A 105 -5.46 10.96 0.43
C ILE A 105 -5.68 11.79 -0.85
N LEU A 106 -5.51 13.11 -0.79
CA LEU A 106 -5.63 14.00 -1.95
C LEU A 106 -4.25 14.57 -2.32
N PRO A 107 -3.91 14.67 -3.62
CA PRO A 107 -4.55 14.05 -4.80
C PRO A 107 -4.30 12.52 -4.94
N PRO A 108 -5.03 11.80 -5.82
CA PRO A 108 -4.96 10.33 -5.94
C PRO A 108 -3.70 9.81 -6.66
N VAL A 109 -2.59 10.56 -6.63
CA VAL A 109 -1.35 10.25 -7.37
C VAL A 109 -0.68 8.97 -6.85
N TYR A 110 -0.87 8.64 -5.57
CA TYR A 110 -0.37 7.40 -4.97
C TYR A 110 -0.95 6.12 -5.61
N LEU A 111 -2.05 6.22 -6.36
CA LEU A 111 -2.66 5.09 -7.07
C LEU A 111 -1.91 4.72 -8.36
N LEU A 112 -0.97 5.54 -8.84
CA LEU A 112 -0.17 5.23 -10.04
C LEU A 112 0.89 4.14 -9.80
N GLY A 113 1.28 3.95 -8.55
CA GLY A 113 2.24 2.93 -8.15
C GLY A 113 1.92 2.39 -6.76
N PRO A 114 0.77 1.68 -6.60
CA PRO A 114 0.40 1.12 -5.32
C PRO A 114 1.42 0.04 -4.97
N ARG A 115 2.00 0.13 -3.77
CA ARG A 115 3.07 -0.77 -3.34
C ARG A 115 2.93 -1.12 -1.89
#